data_AF-A0A1H0T2A5-F1
#
_entry.id   AF-A0A1H0T2A5-F1
#
_cell.length_a   1.000
_cell.length_b   1.000
_cell.length_c   1.000
_cell.angle_alpha   90.00
_cell.angle_beta   90.00
_cell.angle_gamma   90.00
#
_symmetry.space_group_name_H-M   'P 1'
#
loop_
_entity.id
_entity.type
_entity.pdbx_description
1 polymer ?
#
loop_
_entity_poly.entity_id
_entity_poly.type
_entity_poly.pdbx_seq_one_letter_code
_entity_poly.pdbx_strand_id
1 'polypeptide(L)'
;MAKPRVFVSSTYYDLKHIRNSLEIFIDGLGYESVLYEQGDIPFHHDSPLDVSCYDEIKNCHILVLIIGGRYGSPSSDTDIESGLEHFNSVTKKEYETARVNDIPIYIFIEKNVHSEYHTYKKNRHNKDISYAHVDNVNIFKLIDDIYSQKRNNLVRDFEKFDDLSSWLRDQWAGLFADLLAAKKRDHELEDLSSQVAGLKDLSSVLKSYTESIMSKLQPDNFEQIIKSSNSNLRSRALRTFEKHPLVVYLLEKSPKGIGIVSLYEAFLNSESIGDALIKCNYTEDFIKDLLKHPAASEDFNHLKREVG
;
A
#
# COMPACT_ATOMS: atom_id res chain seq x y z
N MET A 1 -9.77 20.77 11.59
CA MET A 1 -8.87 19.62 11.80
C MET A 1 -9.21 18.57 10.76
N ALA A 2 -8.23 17.85 10.21
CA ALA A 2 -8.52 16.75 9.29
C ALA A 2 -9.19 15.62 10.07
N LYS A 3 -10.40 15.24 9.67
CA LYS A 3 -11.16 14.13 10.27
C LYS A 3 -11.03 12.89 9.39
N PRO A 4 -10.91 11.68 9.95
CA PRO A 4 -11.07 10.46 9.19
C PRO A 4 -12.44 10.45 8.51
N ARG A 5 -12.44 10.17 7.21
CA ARG A 5 -13.64 10.14 6.36
C ARG A 5 -14.02 8.69 6.10
N VAL A 6 -15.24 8.32 6.43
CA VAL A 6 -15.74 6.94 6.39
C VAL A 6 -16.90 6.86 5.40
N PHE A 7 -16.69 6.16 4.29
CA PHE A 7 -17.74 5.93 3.30
C PHE A 7 -18.62 4.76 3.73
N VAL A 8 -19.94 4.94 3.74
CA VAL A 8 -20.90 3.87 4.08
C VAL A 8 -21.60 3.38 2.82
N SER A 9 -21.16 2.23 2.32
CA SER A 9 -21.70 1.58 1.12
C SER A 9 -22.70 0.48 1.51
N SER A 10 -23.93 0.59 1.01
CA SER A 10 -24.97 -0.43 1.15
C SER A 10 -26.13 -0.15 0.20
N THR A 11 -27.05 -1.10 0.06
CA THR A 11 -28.39 -0.77 -0.42
C THR A 11 -29.11 0.14 0.57
N TYR A 12 -29.97 1.03 0.06
CA TYR A 12 -30.58 2.07 0.89
C TYR A 12 -31.85 1.62 1.61
N TYR A 13 -32.83 1.08 0.88
CA TYR A 13 -34.20 0.92 1.40
C TYR A 13 -34.33 -0.09 2.54
N ASP A 14 -33.65 -1.21 2.46
CA ASP A 14 -33.66 -2.29 3.44
C ASP A 14 -32.80 -1.97 4.67
N LEU A 15 -31.73 -1.18 4.51
CA LEU A 15 -30.76 -0.89 5.56
C LEU A 15 -30.83 0.54 6.11
N LYS A 16 -31.85 1.32 5.74
CA LYS A 16 -32.00 2.73 6.11
C LYS A 16 -31.78 3.01 7.60
N HIS A 17 -32.35 2.18 8.48
CA HIS A 17 -32.20 2.35 9.93
C HIS A 17 -30.77 2.10 10.41
N ILE A 18 -30.09 1.12 9.82
CA ILE A 18 -28.69 0.81 10.13
C ILE A 18 -27.77 1.92 9.62
N ARG A 19 -28.01 2.44 8.41
CA ARG A 19 -27.26 3.56 7.82
C ARG A 19 -27.33 4.82 8.70
N ASN A 20 -28.54 5.24 9.09
CA ASN A 20 -28.73 6.39 9.98
C ASN A 20 -28.04 6.18 11.34
N SER A 21 -28.06 4.95 11.87
CA SER A 21 -27.41 4.67 13.16
C SER A 21 -25.88 4.71 13.03
N LEU A 22 -25.33 4.26 11.90
CA LEU A 22 -23.90 4.33 11.58
C LEU A 22 -23.42 5.77 11.42
N GLU A 23 -24.18 6.62 10.72
CA GLU A 23 -23.92 8.05 10.61
C GLU A 23 -23.72 8.68 12.01
N ILE A 24 -24.72 8.54 12.88
CA ILE A 24 -24.68 9.08 14.25
C ILE A 24 -23.46 8.54 15.03
N PHE A 25 -23.13 7.26 14.85
CA PHE A 25 -21.99 6.64 15.53
C PHE A 25 -20.64 7.15 15.01
N ILE A 26 -20.47 7.24 13.69
CA ILE A 26 -19.23 7.72 13.06
C ILE A 26 -18.99 9.19 13.44
N ASP A 27 -20.01 10.03 13.30
CA ASP A 27 -19.94 11.44 13.68
C ASP A 27 -19.72 11.60 15.19
N GLY A 28 -20.34 10.74 16.00
CA GLY A 28 -20.16 10.70 17.45
C GLY A 28 -18.73 10.35 17.90
N LEU A 29 -17.94 9.67 17.05
CA LEU A 29 -16.50 9.44 17.28
C LEU A 29 -15.63 10.63 16.84
N GLY A 30 -16.22 11.67 16.24
CA GLY A 30 -15.51 12.82 15.69
C GLY A 30 -14.97 12.60 14.27
N TYR A 31 -15.41 11.53 13.59
CA TYR A 31 -15.10 11.28 12.19
C TYR A 31 -16.10 12.02 11.30
N GLU A 32 -15.98 11.84 9.99
CA GLU A 32 -16.92 12.35 8.99
C GLU A 32 -17.51 11.15 8.25
N SER A 33 -18.80 10.90 8.44
CA SER A 33 -19.50 9.91 7.61
C SER A 33 -19.83 10.48 6.24
N VAL A 34 -19.59 9.70 5.19
CA VAL A 34 -19.95 10.04 3.81
C VAL A 34 -21.04 9.08 3.37
N LEU A 35 -22.26 9.61 3.16
CA LEU A 35 -23.42 8.87 2.68
C LEU A 35 -23.99 9.53 1.42
N TYR A 36 -24.38 8.70 0.45
CA TYR A 36 -24.97 9.18 -0.81
C TYR A 36 -26.27 10.00 -0.59
N GLU A 37 -27.14 9.55 0.31
CA GLU A 37 -28.48 10.11 0.52
C GLU A 37 -28.51 11.48 1.19
N GLN A 38 -27.44 11.89 1.90
CA GLN A 38 -27.39 13.14 2.65
C GLN A 38 -26.92 14.32 1.79
N GLY A 39 -26.50 14.08 0.55
CA GLY A 39 -25.97 15.12 -0.33
C GLY A 39 -24.54 15.53 0.02
N ASP A 40 -23.80 14.69 0.74
CA ASP A 40 -22.39 14.90 1.07
C ASP A 40 -21.46 14.77 -0.15
N ILE A 41 -22.01 14.27 -1.26
CA ILE A 41 -21.28 14.03 -2.51
C ILE A 41 -21.64 15.13 -3.52
N PRO A 42 -20.68 15.93 -4.00
CA PRO A 42 -20.93 16.91 -5.04
C PRO A 42 -21.22 16.20 -6.37
N PHE A 43 -22.41 16.44 -6.92
CA PHE A 43 -22.79 15.91 -8.23
C PHE A 43 -22.40 16.85 -9.35
N HIS A 44 -21.77 16.29 -10.37
CA HIS A 44 -21.48 16.98 -11.61
C HIS A 44 -22.66 16.78 -12.57
N HIS A 45 -23.17 17.86 -13.16
CA HIS A 45 -24.38 17.82 -14.00
C HIS A 45 -24.17 17.07 -15.33
N ASP A 46 -22.91 16.82 -15.69
CA ASP A 46 -22.44 16.20 -16.91
C ASP A 46 -22.03 14.73 -16.73
N SER A 47 -22.14 14.16 -15.53
CA SER A 47 -21.83 12.76 -15.25
C SER A 47 -23.00 12.01 -14.59
N PRO A 48 -23.05 10.66 -14.73
CA PRO A 48 -23.98 9.85 -13.95
C PRO A 48 -23.71 9.92 -12.45
N LEU A 49 -24.78 9.83 -11.64
CA LEU A 49 -24.71 10.01 -10.18
C LEU A 49 -23.76 9.04 -9.47
N ASP A 50 -23.66 7.80 -9.95
CA ASP A 50 -22.81 6.77 -9.36
C ASP A 50 -21.31 7.04 -9.59
N VAL A 51 -20.95 7.74 -10.66
CA VAL A 51 -19.56 8.15 -10.93
C VAL A 51 -19.05 9.08 -9.84
N SER A 52 -19.87 10.05 -9.41
CA SER A 52 -19.54 10.94 -8.30
C SER A 52 -19.30 10.16 -6.99
N CYS A 53 -20.04 9.08 -6.75
CA CYS A 53 -19.80 8.22 -5.58
C CYS A 53 -18.44 7.53 -5.66
N TYR A 54 -18.06 7.01 -6.84
CA TYR A 54 -16.77 6.32 -7.01
C TYR A 54 -15.59 7.28 -6.83
N ASP A 55 -15.71 8.51 -7.28
CA ASP A 55 -14.68 9.54 -7.06
C ASP A 55 -14.59 9.93 -5.59
N GLU A 56 -15.72 10.03 -4.90
CA GLU A 56 -15.73 10.38 -3.47
C GLU A 56 -15.10 9.29 -2.59
N ILE A 57 -15.27 8.01 -2.95
CA ILE A 57 -14.61 6.90 -2.27
C ILE A 57 -13.09 7.09 -2.24
N LYS A 58 -12.48 7.59 -3.32
CA LYS A 58 -11.02 7.82 -3.39
C LYS A 58 -10.53 8.86 -2.39
N ASN A 59 -11.41 9.77 -1.98
CA ASN A 59 -11.14 10.80 -0.98
C ASN A 59 -11.48 10.35 0.46
N CYS A 60 -11.94 9.11 0.62
CA CYS A 60 -12.25 8.51 1.91
C CYS A 60 -11.07 7.68 2.46
N HIS A 61 -11.03 7.52 3.78
CA HIS A 61 -9.96 6.79 4.46
C HIS A 61 -10.37 5.36 4.83
N ILE A 62 -11.68 5.11 4.97
CA ILE A 62 -12.25 3.82 5.35
C ILE A 62 -13.53 3.61 4.53
N LEU A 63 -13.78 2.36 4.11
CA LEU A 63 -15.06 1.91 3.59
C LEU A 63 -15.73 0.97 4.60
N VAL A 64 -16.99 1.23 4.93
CA VAL A 64 -17.86 0.27 5.62
C VAL A 64 -18.89 -0.24 4.60
N LEU A 65 -18.79 -1.52 4.26
CA LEU A 65 -19.69 -2.20 3.34
C LEU A 65 -20.71 -3.03 4.12
N ILE A 66 -22.00 -2.79 3.87
CA ILE A 66 -23.10 -3.54 4.50
C ILE A 66 -23.90 -4.24 3.40
N ILE A 67 -23.98 -5.56 3.50
CA ILE A 67 -24.66 -6.43 2.54
C ILE A 67 -25.95 -6.94 3.19
N GLY A 68 -27.07 -6.41 2.70
CA GLY A 68 -28.43 -6.85 3.08
C GLY A 68 -29.03 -7.81 2.05
N GLY A 69 -30.35 -7.99 2.13
CA GLY A 69 -31.12 -8.87 1.25
C GLY A 69 -31.31 -8.35 -0.19
N ARG A 70 -30.86 -7.13 -0.47
CA ARG A 70 -31.00 -6.50 -1.79
C ARG A 70 -29.67 -6.34 -2.51
N TYR A 71 -29.65 -6.60 -3.82
CA TYR A 71 -28.41 -6.44 -4.62
C TYR A 71 -28.15 -4.98 -5.03
N GLY A 72 -29.21 -4.18 -5.17
CA GLY A 72 -29.13 -2.76 -5.53
C GLY A 72 -29.40 -2.47 -7.01
N SER A 73 -29.26 -1.20 -7.38
CA SER A 73 -29.49 -0.72 -8.75
C SER A 73 -28.30 -1.00 -9.67
N PRO A 74 -28.54 -1.19 -10.98
CA PRO A 74 -27.45 -1.29 -11.95
C PRO A 74 -26.61 -0.03 -11.97
N SER A 75 -25.29 -0.19 -12.12
CA SER A 75 -24.38 0.93 -12.37
C SER A 75 -24.51 1.42 -13.80
N SER A 76 -24.17 2.70 -14.02
CA SER A 76 -24.29 3.41 -15.29
C SER A 76 -23.47 2.80 -16.44
N ASP A 77 -22.32 2.18 -16.17
CA ASP A 77 -21.54 1.49 -17.23
C ASP A 77 -21.96 0.04 -17.46
N THR A 78 -23.13 -0.38 -16.96
CA THR A 78 -23.59 -1.75 -17.25
C THR A 78 -24.14 -1.80 -18.67
N ASP A 79 -23.48 -2.57 -19.55
CA ASP A 79 -24.02 -2.91 -20.86
C ASP A 79 -25.33 -3.68 -20.71
N ILE A 80 -26.44 -2.98 -20.97
CA ILE A 80 -27.82 -3.50 -20.92
C ILE A 80 -28.01 -4.68 -21.91
N GLU A 81 -27.10 -4.83 -22.88
CA GLU A 81 -27.11 -5.93 -23.87
C GLU A 81 -26.76 -7.30 -23.25
N SER A 82 -25.98 -7.32 -22.17
CA SER A 82 -25.81 -8.53 -21.36
C SER A 82 -26.98 -8.61 -20.38
N GLY A 83 -28.00 -9.40 -20.71
CA GLY A 83 -29.31 -9.37 -20.03
C GLY A 83 -29.27 -9.25 -18.50
N LEU A 84 -30.36 -8.70 -17.93
CA LEU A 84 -30.63 -8.38 -16.50
C LEU A 84 -30.13 -9.38 -15.44
N GLU A 85 -29.77 -10.61 -15.80
CA GLU A 85 -29.19 -11.59 -14.89
C GLU A 85 -27.76 -11.26 -14.41
N HIS A 86 -26.99 -10.42 -15.12
CA HIS A 86 -25.57 -10.17 -14.82
C HIS A 86 -25.18 -8.69 -14.79
N PHE A 87 -26.00 -7.82 -14.21
CA PHE A 87 -25.60 -6.42 -14.04
C PHE A 87 -24.67 -6.22 -12.84
N ASN A 88 -23.74 -5.27 -12.95
CA ASN A 88 -22.93 -4.82 -11.80
C ASN A 88 -23.74 -3.77 -11.03
N SER A 89 -23.96 -3.99 -9.73
CA SER A 89 -24.64 -3.00 -8.91
C SER A 89 -23.71 -1.85 -8.54
N VAL A 90 -24.28 -0.68 -8.24
CA VAL A 90 -23.53 0.49 -7.74
C VAL A 90 -22.70 0.10 -6.51
N THR A 91 -23.32 -0.56 -5.52
CA THR A 91 -22.65 -1.04 -4.30
C THR A 91 -21.47 -1.98 -4.58
N LYS A 92 -21.58 -2.85 -5.59
CA LYS A 92 -20.46 -3.70 -6.01
C LYS A 92 -19.31 -2.88 -6.58
N LYS A 93 -19.59 -1.89 -7.44
CA LYS A 93 -18.56 -1.01 -7.98
C LYS A 93 -17.92 -0.10 -6.93
N GLU A 94 -18.68 0.35 -5.94
CA GLU A 94 -18.15 1.09 -4.79
C GLU A 94 -17.10 0.25 -4.04
N TYR A 95 -17.43 -1.02 -3.76
CA TYR A 95 -16.50 -1.99 -3.18
C TYR A 95 -15.26 -2.21 -4.05
N GLU A 96 -15.42 -2.45 -5.35
CA GLU A 96 -14.30 -2.64 -6.29
C GLU A 96 -13.39 -1.40 -6.32
N THR A 97 -13.98 -0.20 -6.32
CA THR A 97 -13.25 1.08 -6.32
C THR A 97 -12.40 1.24 -5.05
N ALA A 98 -12.96 0.97 -3.87
CA ALA A 98 -12.21 1.02 -2.62
C ALA A 98 -11.03 0.03 -2.61
N ARG A 99 -11.22 -1.16 -3.18
CA ARG A 99 -10.14 -2.17 -3.28
C ARG A 99 -9.01 -1.77 -4.20
N VAL A 100 -9.34 -1.23 -5.38
CA VAL A 100 -8.32 -0.76 -6.34
C VAL A 100 -7.47 0.35 -5.74
N ASN A 101 -8.06 1.20 -4.89
CA ASN A 101 -7.38 2.31 -4.22
C ASN A 101 -6.76 1.92 -2.86
N ASP A 102 -6.75 0.63 -2.51
CA ASP A 102 -6.23 0.10 -1.26
C ASP A 102 -6.79 0.74 0.03
N ILE A 103 -8.06 1.13 -0.02
CA ILE A 103 -8.77 1.70 1.13
C ILE A 103 -9.18 0.55 2.05
N PRO A 104 -8.94 0.62 3.38
CA PRO A 104 -9.43 -0.38 4.33
C PRO A 104 -10.95 -0.58 4.27
N ILE A 105 -11.40 -1.84 4.17
CA ILE A 105 -12.82 -2.22 4.02
C ILE A 105 -13.25 -3.10 5.18
N TYR A 106 -14.33 -2.70 5.84
CA TYR A 106 -15.04 -3.49 6.84
C TYR A 106 -16.35 -3.99 6.27
N ILE A 107 -16.51 -5.31 6.17
CA ILE A 107 -17.64 -5.94 5.47
C ILE A 107 -18.57 -6.59 6.48
N PHE A 108 -19.83 -6.19 6.46
CA PHE A 108 -20.90 -6.73 7.29
C PHE A 108 -21.97 -7.38 6.42
N ILE A 109 -22.34 -8.62 6.73
CA ILE A 109 -23.41 -9.34 6.02
C ILE A 109 -24.54 -9.62 7.00
N GLU A 110 -25.78 -9.34 6.59
CA GLU A 110 -26.93 -9.67 7.41
C GLU A 110 -27.01 -11.19 7.63
N LYS A 111 -27.20 -11.63 8.88
CA LYS A 111 -27.13 -13.06 9.24
C LYS A 111 -28.08 -13.95 8.44
N ASN A 112 -29.27 -13.45 8.10
CA ASN A 112 -30.24 -14.19 7.28
C ASN A 112 -29.71 -14.43 5.87
N VAL A 113 -29.12 -13.40 5.24
CA VAL A 113 -28.49 -13.46 3.92
C VAL A 113 -27.29 -14.40 3.94
N HIS A 114 -26.47 -14.33 4.99
CA HIS A 114 -25.32 -15.22 5.15
C HIS A 114 -25.72 -16.68 5.32
N SER A 115 -26.81 -16.95 6.03
CA SER A 115 -27.37 -18.30 6.19
C SER A 115 -27.89 -18.86 4.85
N GLU A 116 -28.55 -18.03 4.04
CA GLU A 116 -28.97 -18.41 2.69
C GLU A 116 -27.78 -18.61 1.75
N TYR A 117 -26.73 -17.82 1.87
CA TYR A 117 -25.48 -17.99 1.11
C TYR A 117 -24.84 -19.37 1.35
N HIS A 118 -24.85 -19.88 2.59
CA HIS A 118 -24.40 -21.25 2.87
C HIS A 118 -25.24 -22.30 2.16
N THR A 119 -26.54 -22.06 2.05
CA THR A 119 -27.47 -22.94 1.32
C THR A 119 -27.20 -22.87 -0.18
N TYR A 120 -27.00 -21.67 -0.72
CA TYR A 120 -26.59 -21.45 -2.11
C TYR A 120 -25.28 -22.19 -2.44
N LYS A 121 -24.26 -22.08 -1.57
CA LYS A 121 -22.96 -22.74 -1.77
C LYS A 121 -23.08 -24.26 -1.90
N LYS A 122 -24.02 -24.90 -1.20
CA LYS A 122 -24.29 -26.35 -1.30
C LYS A 122 -25.09 -26.73 -2.53
N ASN A 123 -25.85 -25.79 -3.12
CA ASN A 123 -26.81 -26.06 -4.18
C ASN A 123 -26.53 -25.28 -5.47
N ARG A 124 -25.26 -24.92 -5.76
CA ARG A 124 -24.89 -24.05 -6.89
C ARG A 124 -25.40 -24.47 -8.27
N HIS A 125 -25.64 -25.76 -8.46
CA HIS A 125 -26.13 -26.31 -9.73
C HIS A 125 -27.65 -26.27 -9.87
N ASN A 126 -28.37 -25.96 -8.79
CA ASN A 126 -29.83 -25.92 -8.78
C ASN A 126 -30.32 -24.47 -8.94
N LYS A 127 -30.87 -24.16 -10.12
CA LYS A 127 -31.44 -22.85 -10.45
C LYS A 127 -32.89 -22.68 -9.99
N ASP A 128 -33.54 -23.75 -9.53
CA ASP A 128 -34.96 -23.74 -9.13
C ASP A 128 -35.16 -23.38 -7.64
N ILE A 129 -34.09 -22.99 -6.94
CA ILE A 129 -34.16 -22.60 -5.53
C ILE A 129 -34.52 -21.12 -5.44
N SER A 130 -35.66 -20.84 -4.83
CA SER A 130 -36.07 -19.49 -4.43
C SER A 130 -35.56 -19.21 -3.01
N TYR A 131 -34.93 -18.05 -2.84
CA TYR A 131 -34.38 -17.58 -1.58
C TYR A 131 -35.37 -16.58 -0.96
N ALA A 132 -35.58 -16.64 0.36
CA ALA A 132 -36.62 -15.88 1.04
C ALA A 132 -36.13 -14.49 1.48
N HIS A 133 -34.83 -14.36 1.75
CA HIS A 133 -34.22 -13.13 2.29
C HIS A 133 -33.35 -12.40 1.25
N VAL A 134 -33.24 -12.93 0.03
CA VAL A 134 -32.41 -12.35 -1.04
C VAL A 134 -33.24 -12.14 -2.31
N ASP A 135 -33.15 -10.93 -2.88
CA ASP A 135 -33.85 -10.57 -4.12
C ASP A 135 -33.15 -11.08 -5.39
N ASN A 136 -31.83 -11.25 -5.35
CA ASN A 136 -31.02 -11.61 -6.51
C ASN A 136 -29.80 -12.47 -6.12
N VAL A 137 -29.60 -13.56 -6.86
CA VAL A 137 -28.48 -14.50 -6.69
C VAL A 137 -27.11 -13.81 -6.87
N ASN A 138 -27.06 -12.65 -7.54
CA ASN A 138 -25.84 -11.87 -7.68
C ASN A 138 -25.26 -11.37 -6.33
N ILE A 139 -26.08 -11.25 -5.27
CA ILE A 139 -25.56 -11.00 -3.91
C ILE A 139 -24.61 -12.13 -3.49
N PHE A 140 -25.00 -13.39 -3.74
CA PHE A 140 -24.15 -14.52 -3.39
C PHE A 140 -22.86 -14.57 -4.21
N LYS A 141 -22.90 -14.14 -5.48
CA LYS A 141 -21.70 -13.99 -6.31
C LYS A 141 -20.76 -12.90 -5.78
N LEU A 142 -21.32 -11.79 -5.28
CA LEU A 142 -20.53 -10.74 -4.61
C LEU A 142 -19.88 -11.26 -3.32
N ILE A 143 -20.64 -11.99 -2.50
CA ILE A 143 -20.13 -12.60 -1.27
C ILE A 143 -19.01 -13.61 -1.60
N ASP A 144 -19.18 -14.42 -2.64
CA ASP A 144 -18.13 -15.32 -3.14
C ASP A 144 -16.87 -14.58 -3.55
N ASP A 145 -17.04 -13.50 -4.33
CA ASP A 145 -15.93 -12.68 -4.77
C ASP A 145 -15.16 -12.14 -3.56
N ILE A 146 -15.86 -11.59 -2.56
CA ILE A 146 -15.25 -11.13 -1.30
C ILE A 146 -14.46 -12.24 -0.60
N TYR A 147 -15.03 -13.43 -0.43
CA TYR A 147 -14.34 -14.55 0.22
C TYR A 147 -13.13 -15.07 -0.58
N SER A 148 -13.13 -14.89 -1.91
CA SER A 148 -12.01 -15.32 -2.75
C SER A 148 -10.77 -14.42 -2.64
N GLN A 149 -10.93 -13.21 -2.10
CA GLN A 149 -9.84 -12.26 -1.95
C GLN A 149 -8.88 -12.68 -0.84
N LYS A 150 -7.60 -12.29 -0.95
CA LYS A 150 -6.57 -12.61 0.06
C LYS A 150 -6.33 -11.50 1.09
N ARG A 151 -6.71 -10.27 0.74
CA ARG A 151 -6.54 -9.05 1.56
C ARG A 151 -7.83 -8.25 1.53
N ASN A 152 -8.09 -7.54 2.62
CA ASN A 152 -9.19 -6.57 2.73
C ASN A 152 -10.59 -7.20 2.57
N ASN A 153 -10.75 -8.38 3.14
CA ASN A 153 -11.93 -9.24 3.02
C ASN A 153 -12.44 -9.68 4.40
N LEU A 154 -12.29 -8.82 5.41
CA LEU A 154 -12.73 -9.11 6.76
C LEU A 154 -14.25 -9.02 6.82
N VAL A 155 -14.90 -10.20 6.78
CA VAL A 155 -16.35 -10.35 6.79
C VAL A 155 -16.82 -10.67 8.20
N ARG A 156 -17.89 -10.00 8.62
CA ARG A 156 -18.62 -10.28 9.86
C ARG A 156 -20.12 -10.34 9.60
N ASP A 157 -20.78 -11.19 10.36
CA ASP A 157 -22.23 -11.27 10.33
C ASP A 157 -22.82 -10.29 11.35
N PHE A 158 -23.99 -9.73 11.06
CA PHE A 158 -24.72 -8.89 12.00
C PHE A 158 -26.22 -9.21 12.04
N GLU A 159 -26.84 -8.94 13.19
CA GLU A 159 -28.29 -8.92 13.35
C GLU A 159 -28.80 -7.52 13.74
N LYS A 160 -28.01 -6.78 14.53
CA LYS A 160 -28.38 -5.47 15.07
C LYS A 160 -27.24 -4.48 14.89
N PHE A 161 -27.60 -3.19 14.98
CA PHE A 161 -26.63 -2.10 14.91
C PHE A 161 -25.50 -2.20 15.96
N ASP A 162 -25.82 -2.68 17.17
CA ASP A 162 -24.84 -2.85 18.24
C ASP A 162 -23.70 -3.81 17.85
N ASP A 163 -23.97 -4.81 17.02
CA ASP A 163 -22.95 -5.75 16.53
C ASP A 163 -21.92 -5.03 15.64
N LEU A 164 -22.37 -4.11 14.79
CA LEU A 164 -21.50 -3.32 13.92
C LEU A 164 -20.70 -2.31 14.75
N SER A 165 -21.39 -1.53 15.58
CA SER A 165 -20.78 -0.39 16.28
C SER A 165 -19.77 -0.82 17.35
N SER A 166 -20.05 -1.89 18.10
CA SER A 166 -19.10 -2.45 19.07
C SER A 166 -17.82 -2.92 18.39
N TRP A 167 -17.97 -3.69 17.31
CA TRP A 167 -16.84 -4.25 16.62
C TRP A 167 -16.03 -3.20 15.85
N LEU A 168 -16.67 -2.26 15.14
CA LEU A 168 -15.99 -1.14 14.49
C LEU A 168 -15.20 -0.30 15.50
N ARG A 169 -15.79 -0.02 16.66
CA ARG A 169 -15.12 0.72 17.75
C ARG A 169 -13.85 0.01 18.20
N ASP A 170 -13.91 -1.30 18.42
CA ASP A 170 -12.75 -2.09 18.83
C ASP A 170 -11.68 -2.15 17.74
N GLN A 171 -12.07 -2.37 16.48
CA GLN A 171 -11.14 -2.39 15.34
C GLN A 171 -10.42 -1.04 15.18
N TRP A 172 -11.16 0.06 15.21
CA TRP A 172 -10.58 1.40 15.03
C TRP A 172 -9.73 1.83 16.22
N ALA A 173 -10.12 1.46 17.44
CA ALA A 173 -9.29 1.66 18.63
C ALA A 173 -7.98 0.87 18.54
N GLY A 174 -8.03 -0.37 18.06
CA GLY A 174 -6.85 -1.20 17.81
C GLY A 174 -5.90 -0.58 16.78
N LEU A 175 -6.42 -0.16 15.62
CA LEU A 175 -5.62 0.53 14.60
C LEU A 175 -4.97 1.81 15.11
N PHE A 176 -5.70 2.59 15.92
CA PHE A 176 -5.14 3.80 16.50
C PHE A 176 -4.05 3.49 17.53
N ALA A 177 -4.24 2.47 18.37
CA ALA A 177 -3.21 2.01 19.30
C ALA A 177 -1.95 1.54 18.56
N ASP A 178 -2.10 0.77 17.47
CA ASP A 178 -1.01 0.32 16.63
C ASP A 178 -0.28 1.49 15.96
N LEU A 179 -1.00 2.49 15.48
CA LEU A 179 -0.43 3.71 14.92
C LEU A 179 0.41 4.47 15.95
N LEU A 180 -0.09 4.62 17.18
CA LEU A 180 0.64 5.27 18.27
C LEU A 180 1.90 4.48 18.65
N ALA A 181 1.80 3.14 18.71
CA ALA A 181 2.93 2.27 18.97
C ALA A 181 3.97 2.32 17.83
N ALA A 182 3.54 2.37 16.58
CA ALA A 182 4.40 2.51 15.42
C ALA A 182 5.15 3.85 15.44
N LYS A 183 4.45 4.95 15.71
CA LYS A 183 5.07 6.28 15.79
C LYS A 183 6.12 6.36 16.90
N LYS A 184 5.90 5.67 18.02
CA LYS A 184 6.90 5.56 19.09
C LYS A 184 8.14 4.80 18.62
N ARG A 185 7.97 3.68 17.93
CA ARG A 185 9.09 2.91 17.36
C ARG A 185 9.88 3.72 16.33
N ASP A 186 9.19 4.50 15.49
CA ASP A 186 9.86 5.33 14.47
C ASP A 186 10.74 6.40 15.12
N HIS A 187 10.26 7.03 16.19
CA HIS A 187 11.07 7.97 16.98
C HIS A 187 12.29 7.29 17.62
N GLU A 188 12.12 6.09 18.20
CA GLU A 188 13.24 5.32 18.76
C GLU A 188 14.28 4.95 17.70
N LEU A 189 13.85 4.64 16.47
CA LEU A 189 14.75 4.37 15.34
C LEU A 189 15.49 5.63 14.88
N GLU A 190 14.81 6.77 14.86
CA GLU A 190 15.40 8.06 14.50
C GLU A 190 16.47 8.48 15.54
N ASP A 191 16.18 8.31 16.82
CA ASP A 191 17.13 8.50 17.91
C ASP A 191 18.34 7.57 17.78
N LEU A 192 18.13 6.28 17.49
CA LEU A 192 19.21 5.32 17.30
C LEU A 192 20.10 5.68 16.10
N SER A 193 19.49 6.11 14.99
CA SER A 193 20.20 6.58 13.80
C SER A 193 21.09 7.78 14.12
N SER A 194 20.58 8.73 14.91
CA SER A 194 21.36 9.89 15.37
C SER A 194 22.56 9.50 16.25
N GLN A 195 22.40 8.49 17.11
CA GLN A 195 23.48 7.96 17.94
C GLN A 195 24.55 7.25 17.10
N VAL A 196 24.15 6.48 16.09
CA VAL A 196 25.07 5.83 15.15
C VAL A 196 25.84 6.87 14.33
N ALA A 197 25.19 7.96 13.91
CA ALA A 197 25.87 9.09 13.27
C ALA A 197 26.92 9.71 14.20
N GLY A 198 26.58 9.95 15.47
CA GLY A 198 27.53 10.43 16.48
C GLY A 198 28.72 9.48 16.69
N LEU A 199 28.51 8.17 16.64
CA LEU A 199 29.60 7.18 16.69
C LEU A 199 30.50 7.21 15.45
N LYS A 200 29.92 7.43 14.25
CA LYS A 200 30.70 7.63 13.02
C LYS A 200 31.59 8.87 13.14
N ASP A 201 31.06 9.96 13.67
CA ASP A 201 31.82 11.19 13.90
C ASP A 201 32.94 10.97 14.91
N LEU A 202 32.67 10.31 16.05
CA LEU A 202 33.71 9.95 17.02
C LEU A 202 34.79 9.05 16.42
N SER A 203 34.40 8.07 15.61
CA SER A 203 35.36 7.22 14.88
C SER A 203 36.21 8.03 13.90
N SER A 204 35.63 9.04 13.24
CA SER A 204 36.37 9.93 12.34
C SER A 204 37.38 10.79 13.09
N VAL A 205 36.98 11.32 14.25
CA VAL A 205 37.83 12.12 15.13
C VAL A 205 38.98 11.27 15.69
N LEU A 206 38.69 10.04 16.13
CA LEU A 206 39.71 9.08 16.55
C LEU A 206 40.68 8.76 15.41
N LYS A 207 40.17 8.53 14.19
CA LYS A 207 40.99 8.34 12.99
C LYS A 207 41.93 9.54 12.80
N SER A 208 41.42 10.77 12.79
CA SER A 208 42.23 11.98 12.63
C SER A 208 43.25 12.18 13.75
N TYR A 209 42.91 11.86 15.00
CA TYR A 209 43.87 11.89 16.11
C TYR A 209 44.95 10.83 15.96
N THR A 210 44.59 9.60 15.61
CA THR A 210 45.58 8.54 15.35
C THR A 210 46.49 8.89 14.17
N GLU A 211 45.96 9.47 13.10
CA GLU A 211 46.74 9.98 11.97
C GLU A 211 47.68 11.12 12.40
N SER A 212 47.21 12.04 13.24
CA SER A 212 48.02 13.14 13.77
C SER A 212 49.12 12.68 14.72
N ILE A 213 48.88 11.63 15.51
CA ILE A 213 49.87 11.05 16.43
C ILE A 213 50.89 10.21 15.64
N MET A 214 50.42 9.36 14.72
CA MET A 214 51.29 8.53 13.87
C MET A 214 52.16 9.37 12.93
N SER A 215 51.65 10.46 12.36
CA SER A 215 52.45 11.39 11.54
C SER A 215 53.59 12.06 12.32
N LYS A 216 53.43 12.25 13.64
CA LYS A 216 54.48 12.80 14.51
C LYS A 216 55.47 11.75 15.02
N LEU A 217 55.04 10.49 15.16
CA LEU A 217 55.86 9.41 15.75
C LEU A 217 56.63 8.57 14.72
N GLN A 218 56.12 8.37 13.50
CA GLN A 218 56.77 7.56 12.46
C GLN A 218 56.48 8.07 11.03
N PRO A 219 57.22 9.07 10.51
CA PRO A 219 56.99 9.63 9.18
C PRO A 219 57.17 8.63 8.03
N ASP A 220 58.14 7.70 8.14
CA ASP A 220 58.56 6.83 7.03
C ASP A 220 57.60 5.64 6.78
N ASN A 221 56.87 5.17 7.79
CA ASN A 221 55.88 4.08 7.66
C ASN A 221 54.44 4.60 7.49
N PHE A 222 54.20 5.89 7.70
CA PHE A 222 52.87 6.49 7.75
C PHE A 222 52.11 6.39 6.42
N GLU A 223 52.77 6.71 5.30
CA GLU A 223 52.15 6.62 3.98
C GLU A 223 51.76 5.18 3.60
N GLN A 224 52.58 4.19 3.98
CA GLN A 224 52.30 2.78 3.68
C GLN A 224 51.12 2.23 4.50
N ILE A 225 50.99 2.64 5.77
CA ILE A 225 49.91 2.19 6.66
C ILE A 225 48.57 2.83 6.25
N ILE A 226 48.56 4.10 5.83
CA ILE A 226 47.36 4.75 5.29
C ILE A 226 46.96 4.15 3.94
N LYS A 227 47.91 3.93 3.02
CA LYS A 227 47.64 3.29 1.72
C LYS A 227 47.06 1.88 1.90
N SER A 228 47.62 1.07 2.81
CA SER A 228 47.13 -0.30 3.08
C SER A 228 45.78 -0.33 3.80
N SER A 229 45.52 0.58 4.74
CA SER A 229 44.22 0.67 5.41
C SER A 229 43.12 1.14 4.45
N ASN A 230 43.40 2.17 3.63
CA ASN A 230 42.45 2.63 2.61
C ASN A 230 42.26 1.57 1.50
N SER A 231 43.28 0.79 1.13
CA SER A 231 43.11 -0.33 0.18
C SER A 231 42.24 -1.45 0.76
N ASN A 232 42.35 -1.72 2.08
CA ASN A 232 41.54 -2.72 2.76
C ASN A 232 40.07 -2.29 2.85
N LEU A 233 39.80 -1.01 3.12
CA LEU A 233 38.43 -0.47 3.09
C LEU A 233 37.84 -0.49 1.67
N ARG A 234 38.64 -0.07 0.67
CA ARG A 234 38.22 -0.09 -0.74
C ARG A 234 37.94 -1.50 -1.24
N SER A 235 38.75 -2.49 -0.84
CA SER A 235 38.52 -3.90 -1.23
C SER A 235 37.28 -4.50 -0.57
N ARG A 236 36.95 -4.09 0.67
CA ARG A 236 35.70 -4.50 1.33
C ARG A 236 34.47 -3.88 0.66
N ALA A 237 34.53 -2.58 0.36
CA ALA A 237 33.48 -1.86 -0.37
C ALA A 237 33.23 -2.47 -1.76
N LEU A 238 34.30 -2.78 -2.50
CA LEU A 238 34.20 -3.46 -3.80
C LEU A 238 33.54 -4.85 -3.70
N ARG A 239 33.83 -5.63 -2.65
CA ARG A 239 33.18 -6.94 -2.43
C ARG A 239 31.69 -6.82 -2.10
N THR A 240 31.28 -5.79 -1.39
CA THR A 240 29.85 -5.52 -1.12
C THR A 240 29.14 -5.09 -2.39
N PHE A 241 29.77 -4.20 -3.17
CA PHE A 241 29.27 -3.74 -4.46
C PHE A 241 29.10 -4.89 -5.46
N GLU A 242 30.07 -5.81 -5.53
CA GLU A 242 30.03 -6.99 -6.42
C GLU A 242 28.83 -7.92 -6.17
N LYS A 243 28.41 -8.04 -4.91
CA LYS A 243 27.35 -8.97 -4.51
C LYS A 243 25.95 -8.42 -4.70
N HIS A 244 25.81 -7.13 -5.01
CA HIS A 244 24.48 -6.52 -5.12
C HIS A 244 23.78 -6.98 -6.41
N PRO A 245 22.51 -7.44 -6.36
CA PRO A 245 21.80 -7.98 -7.52
C PRO A 245 21.76 -7.03 -8.73
N LEU A 246 21.55 -5.73 -8.48
CA LEU A 246 21.61 -4.69 -9.50
C LEU A 246 22.97 -4.64 -10.21
N VAL A 247 24.07 -4.73 -9.46
CA VAL A 247 25.44 -4.65 -10.01
C VAL A 247 25.76 -5.89 -10.84
N VAL A 248 25.35 -7.07 -10.36
CA VAL A 248 25.48 -8.32 -11.13
C VAL A 248 24.73 -8.22 -12.45
N TYR A 249 23.48 -7.74 -12.43
CA TYR A 249 22.66 -7.55 -13.62
C TYR A 249 23.28 -6.56 -14.61
N LEU A 250 23.82 -5.44 -14.12
CA LEU A 250 24.51 -4.45 -14.95
C LEU A 250 25.77 -5.06 -15.59
N LEU A 251 26.60 -5.77 -14.82
CA LEU A 251 27.80 -6.43 -15.34
C LEU A 251 27.50 -7.48 -16.42
N GLU A 252 26.40 -8.23 -16.30
CA GLU A 252 25.96 -9.20 -17.32
C GLU A 252 25.49 -8.53 -18.63
N LYS A 253 24.89 -7.35 -18.53
CA LYS A 253 24.37 -6.58 -19.67
C LYS A 253 25.32 -5.52 -20.20
N SER A 254 26.55 -5.47 -19.68
CA SER A 254 27.56 -4.49 -20.04
C SER A 254 27.97 -4.64 -21.52
N PRO A 255 27.87 -3.57 -22.34
CA PRO A 255 28.16 -3.65 -23.78
C PRO A 255 29.65 -3.83 -24.13
N LYS A 256 30.59 -3.57 -23.20
CA LYS A 256 32.05 -3.75 -23.41
C LYS A 256 32.81 -4.05 -22.12
N GLY A 257 32.82 -5.30 -21.64
CA GLY A 257 33.79 -5.82 -20.67
C GLY A 257 34.16 -4.88 -19.52
N ILE A 258 33.19 -4.14 -18.98
CA ILE A 258 33.44 -3.09 -17.98
C ILE A 258 33.84 -3.80 -16.70
N GLY A 259 35.07 -3.53 -16.25
CA GLY A 259 35.54 -4.04 -14.98
C GLY A 259 34.71 -3.46 -13.83
N ILE A 260 34.46 -4.28 -12.82
CA ILE A 260 33.70 -3.87 -11.62
C ILE A 260 34.24 -2.58 -10.96
N VAL A 261 35.54 -2.34 -11.07
CA VAL A 261 36.20 -1.14 -10.53
C VAL A 261 35.75 0.12 -11.27
N SER A 262 35.63 0.07 -12.60
CA SER A 262 35.18 1.22 -13.40
C SER A 262 33.69 1.51 -13.18
N LEU A 263 32.88 0.46 -13.01
CA LEU A 263 31.47 0.61 -12.64
C LEU A 263 31.32 1.21 -11.23
N TYR A 264 32.15 0.78 -10.29
CA TYR A 264 32.19 1.33 -8.93
C TYR A 264 32.59 2.82 -8.91
N GLU A 265 33.59 3.22 -9.69
CA GLU A 265 34.00 4.62 -9.81
C GLU A 265 32.94 5.50 -10.50
N ALA A 266 32.25 4.98 -11.51
CA ALA A 266 31.12 5.68 -12.14
C ALA A 266 29.95 5.83 -11.14
N PHE A 267 29.69 4.81 -10.34
CA PHE A 267 28.63 4.80 -9.33
C PHE A 267 28.86 5.87 -8.24
N LEU A 268 30.09 5.99 -7.72
CA LEU A 268 30.42 7.01 -6.72
C LEU A 268 30.32 8.44 -7.25
N ASN A 269 30.68 8.64 -8.52
CA ASN A 269 30.74 9.97 -9.14
C ASN A 269 29.42 10.41 -9.82
N SER A 270 28.33 9.67 -9.63
CA SER A 270 27.04 9.93 -10.27
C SER A 270 25.90 10.06 -9.29
N GLU A 271 25.00 11.00 -9.54
CA GLU A 271 23.81 11.26 -8.70
C GLU A 271 22.64 10.33 -9.01
N SER A 272 22.60 9.75 -10.21
CA SER A 272 21.54 8.84 -10.65
C SER A 272 22.10 7.61 -11.37
N ILE A 273 21.29 6.54 -11.41
CA ILE A 273 21.62 5.33 -12.16
C ILE A 273 21.81 5.61 -13.66
N GLY A 274 21.01 6.53 -14.22
CA GLY A 274 21.14 6.93 -15.62
C GLY A 274 22.50 7.57 -15.91
N ASP A 275 22.94 8.52 -15.08
CA ASP A 275 24.24 9.18 -15.25
C ASP A 275 25.42 8.21 -15.06
N ALA A 276 25.31 7.26 -14.12
CA ALA A 276 26.32 6.22 -13.92
C ALA A 276 26.45 5.31 -15.15
N LEU A 277 25.32 4.93 -15.76
CA LEU A 277 25.28 4.07 -16.94
C LEU A 277 25.72 4.79 -18.23
N ILE A 278 25.46 6.09 -18.35
CA ILE A 278 26.00 6.91 -19.45
C ILE A 278 27.53 6.96 -19.38
N LYS A 279 28.11 7.18 -18.19
CA LYS A 279 29.58 7.17 -17.99
C LYS A 279 30.21 5.81 -18.27
N CYS A 280 29.42 4.74 -18.15
CA CYS A 280 29.80 3.38 -18.49
C CYS A 280 29.47 2.98 -19.94
N ASN A 281 29.05 3.90 -20.81
CA ASN A 281 28.72 3.64 -22.23
C ASN A 281 27.62 2.57 -22.45
N TYR A 282 26.63 2.48 -21.56
CA TYR A 282 25.43 1.68 -21.83
C TYR A 282 24.58 2.31 -22.95
N THR A 283 23.83 1.49 -23.70
CA THR A 283 22.97 1.98 -24.77
C THR A 283 21.80 2.78 -24.20
N GLU A 284 21.41 3.86 -24.89
CA GLU A 284 20.29 4.71 -24.46
C GLU A 284 18.97 3.94 -24.30
N ASP A 285 18.75 2.92 -25.13
CA ASP A 285 17.56 2.06 -25.05
C ASP A 285 17.53 1.24 -23.75
N PHE A 286 18.69 0.73 -23.31
CA PHE A 286 18.79 -0.01 -22.05
C PHE A 286 18.58 0.90 -20.85
N ILE A 287 19.13 2.12 -20.89
CA ILE A 287 18.96 3.11 -19.82
C ILE A 287 17.49 3.52 -19.69
N LYS A 288 16.81 3.77 -20.82
CA LYS A 288 15.38 4.10 -20.84
C LYS A 288 14.51 2.95 -20.34
N ASP A 289 14.87 1.71 -20.65
CA ASP A 289 14.12 0.54 -20.18
C ASP A 289 14.28 0.33 -18.68
N LEU A 290 15.50 0.48 -18.15
CA LEU A 290 15.78 0.35 -16.73
C LEU A 290 15.11 1.46 -15.90
N LEU A 291 15.07 2.70 -16.41
CA LEU A 291 14.42 3.83 -15.73
C LEU A 291 12.90 3.74 -15.68
N LYS A 292 12.25 2.86 -16.47
CA LYS A 292 10.81 2.58 -16.33
C LYS A 292 10.48 1.77 -15.08
N HIS A 293 11.47 1.09 -14.50
CA HIS A 293 11.31 0.32 -13.27
C HIS A 293 11.75 1.15 -12.06
N PRO A 294 10.82 1.62 -11.20
CA PRO A 294 11.15 2.43 -10.03
C PRO A 294 12.10 1.72 -9.06
N ALA A 295 12.02 0.39 -8.98
CA ALA A 295 12.90 -0.45 -8.16
C ALA A 295 14.39 -0.26 -8.48
N ALA A 296 14.76 0.00 -9.73
CA ALA A 296 16.16 0.20 -10.12
C ALA A 296 16.75 1.50 -9.53
N SER A 297 15.92 2.54 -9.38
CA SER A 297 16.33 3.80 -8.76
C SER A 297 16.39 3.69 -7.23
N GLU A 298 15.49 2.93 -6.63
CA GLU A 298 15.52 2.63 -5.19
C GLU A 298 16.75 1.79 -4.82
N ASP A 299 17.03 0.72 -5.57
CA ASP A 299 18.20 -0.14 -5.40
C ASP A 299 19.50 0.63 -5.56
N PHE A 300 19.57 1.56 -6.53
CA PHE A 300 20.71 2.45 -6.71
C PHE A 300 20.93 3.35 -5.48
N ASN A 301 19.87 3.97 -4.97
CA ASN A 301 19.95 4.84 -3.81
C ASN A 301 20.30 4.05 -2.53
N HIS A 302 19.79 2.83 -2.38
CA HIS A 302 20.12 1.93 -1.28
C HIS A 302 21.61 1.56 -1.31
N LEU A 303 22.10 1.09 -2.46
CA LEU A 303 23.50 0.74 -2.65
C LEU A 303 24.44 1.94 -2.44
N LYS A 304 23.99 3.16 -2.78
CA LYS A 304 24.74 4.40 -2.55
C LYS A 304 24.89 4.76 -1.08
N ARG A 305 23.92 4.38 -0.23
CA ARG A 305 24.02 4.53 1.23
C ARG A 305 24.86 3.44 1.89
N GLU A 306 24.91 2.25 1.31
CA GLU A 306 25.70 1.14 1.85
C GLU A 306 27.19 1.24 1.54
N VAL A 307 27.55 1.82 0.39
CA VAL A 307 28.94 1.82 -0.11
C VAL A 307 29.56 3.22 -0.19
N GLY A 308 28.77 4.30 -0.16
CA GLY A 308 29.21 5.70 -0.10
C GLY A 308 29.21 6.26 1.32
#